data_AF-A0A255XWH0-F1
#
_entry.id   AF-A0A255XWH0-F1
#
_cell.length_a   1.000
_cell.length_b   1.000
_cell.length_c   1.000
_cell.angle_alpha   90.00
_cell.angle_beta   90.00
_cell.angle_gamma   90.00
#
_symmetry.space_group_name_H-M   'P 1'
#
loop_
_entity.id
_entity.type
_entity.pdbx_description
1 polymer ?
#
loop_
_entity_poly.entity_id
_entity_poly.type
_entity_poly.pdbx_seq_one_letter_code
_entity_poly.pdbx_strand_id
1 'polypeptide(L)'
;MMGDLLSIGLYTPTEAGRLLRITPQKISRWLRGHSVGDRAYPALWHPEVTLDDGSLYLGFRDLMEIRVADKLIGMGLSAQKVRVAIQKARTVMGEIYPLSTERFQTDGRSIFLRIAAEEPEAGEREHLLNLFAGQYEFKQIIEPLLKTVDLDDKGHPAQWWPDGRKNQILVDPRRAFGQPIDAESSVPTAILAMAGERDGIQQAARDYDVSEAAVRRALAFEAGLEQRTAA
;
A
#
# COMPACT_ATOMS: atom_id res chain seq x y z
N MET A 1 -18.26 6.54 -12.10
CA MET A 1 -17.67 6.41 -13.45
C MET A 1 -16.89 5.12 -13.47
N MET A 2 -17.26 4.18 -14.33
CA MET A 2 -16.54 2.91 -14.53
C MET A 2 -15.24 3.26 -15.26
N GLY A 3 -14.22 3.68 -14.52
CA GLY A 3 -12.87 3.83 -15.05
C GLY A 3 -12.39 2.48 -15.56
N ASP A 4 -11.48 2.50 -16.53
CA ASP A 4 -10.91 1.29 -17.11
C ASP A 4 -10.25 0.42 -16.02
N LEU A 5 -11.02 -0.54 -15.50
CA LEU A 5 -10.63 -1.44 -14.40
C LEU A 5 -9.35 -2.22 -14.74
N LEU A 6 -9.02 -2.34 -16.03
CA LEU A 6 -7.81 -3.01 -16.52
C LEU A 6 -6.51 -2.30 -16.11
N SER A 7 -6.58 -1.02 -15.73
CA SER A 7 -5.41 -0.19 -15.41
C SER A 7 -5.29 0.18 -13.92
N ILE A 8 -6.25 -0.23 -13.10
CA ILE A 8 -6.35 0.18 -11.68
C ILE A 8 -5.67 -0.84 -10.75
N GLY A 9 -5.57 -2.09 -11.19
CA GLY A 9 -5.32 -3.23 -10.30
C GLY A 9 -6.54 -3.52 -9.42
N LEU A 10 -6.78 -4.78 -9.08
CA LEU A 10 -7.95 -5.16 -8.31
C LEU A 10 -7.56 -6.12 -7.20
N TYR A 11 -7.83 -5.71 -5.95
CA TYR A 11 -7.46 -6.48 -4.78
C TYR A 11 -8.63 -6.58 -3.81
N THR A 12 -8.82 -7.78 -3.27
CA THR A 12 -9.61 -8.00 -2.06
C THR A 12 -8.82 -7.57 -0.82
N PRO A 13 -9.47 -7.34 0.33
CA PRO A 13 -8.78 -7.08 1.59
C PRO A 13 -7.83 -8.22 1.99
N THR A 14 -8.11 -9.45 1.56
CA THR A 14 -7.24 -10.62 1.79
C THR A 14 -5.97 -10.53 0.98
N GLU A 15 -6.05 -10.26 -0.32
CA GLU A 15 -4.87 -10.11 -1.19
C GLU A 15 -4.04 -8.89 -0.77
N ALA A 16 -4.69 -7.75 -0.52
CA ALA A 16 -4.03 -6.58 0.01
C ALA A 16 -3.35 -6.88 1.35
N GLY A 17 -4.02 -7.60 2.24
CA GLY A 17 -3.47 -7.97 3.54
C GLY A 17 -2.22 -8.83 3.44
N ARG A 18 -2.20 -9.80 2.52
CA ARG A 18 -1.01 -10.64 2.24
C ARG A 18 0.16 -9.80 1.74
N LEU A 19 -0.07 -8.92 0.77
CA LEU A 19 0.98 -8.07 0.19
C LEU A 19 1.52 -7.04 1.18
N LEU A 20 0.62 -6.40 1.92
CA LEU A 20 0.96 -5.30 2.83
C LEU A 20 1.37 -5.76 4.24
N ARG A 21 1.13 -7.03 4.57
CA ARG A 21 1.30 -7.61 5.92
C ARG A 21 0.41 -6.93 6.96
N ILE A 22 -0.84 -6.71 6.59
CA ILE A 22 -1.86 -6.06 7.43
C ILE A 22 -3.08 -6.97 7.45
N THR A 23 -3.70 -7.18 8.61
CA THR A 23 -4.85 -8.07 8.68
C THR A 23 -6.01 -7.57 7.80
N PRO A 24 -6.71 -8.44 7.05
CA PRO A 24 -7.81 -8.03 6.18
C PRO A 24 -8.92 -7.27 6.93
N GLN A 25 -9.12 -7.60 8.20
CA GLN A 25 -10.07 -6.92 9.09
C GLN A 25 -9.63 -5.48 9.39
N LYS A 26 -8.34 -5.23 9.61
CA LYS A 26 -7.81 -3.87 9.85
C LYS A 26 -7.95 -3.02 8.58
N ILE A 27 -7.61 -3.57 7.41
CA ILE A 27 -7.85 -2.91 6.11
C ILE A 27 -9.34 -2.59 5.93
N SER A 28 -10.21 -3.57 6.16
CA SER A 28 -11.66 -3.39 6.02
C SER A 28 -12.21 -2.31 6.94
N ARG A 29 -11.77 -2.27 8.22
CA ARG A 29 -12.17 -1.23 9.18
C ARG A 29 -11.70 0.16 8.75
N TRP A 30 -10.54 0.27 8.12
CA TRP A 30 -10.05 1.55 7.61
C TRP A 30 -10.81 2.04 6.39
N LEU A 31 -11.22 1.14 5.49
CA LEU A 31 -11.86 1.54 4.23
C LEU A 31 -13.40 1.57 4.29
N ARG A 32 -14.03 0.82 5.19
CA ARG A 32 -15.48 0.86 5.43
C ARG A 32 -15.87 1.72 6.62
N GLY A 33 -14.93 1.98 7.53
CA GLY A 33 -15.27 2.39 8.89
C GLY A 33 -15.79 1.23 9.72
N HIS A 34 -16.12 1.49 10.98
CA HIS A 34 -16.69 0.53 11.91
C HIS A 34 -17.34 1.25 13.11
N SER A 35 -18.05 0.52 13.96
CA SER A 35 -18.59 1.04 15.22
C SER A 35 -18.11 0.22 16.41
N VAL A 36 -17.91 0.87 17.54
CA VAL A 36 -17.60 0.24 18.83
C VAL A 36 -18.56 0.83 19.87
N GLY A 37 -19.50 0.02 20.35
CA GLY A 37 -20.64 0.52 21.11
C GLY A 37 -21.41 1.56 20.31
N ASP A 38 -21.72 2.70 20.93
CA ASP A 38 -22.42 3.82 20.28
C ASP A 38 -21.48 4.73 19.45
N ARG A 39 -20.18 4.47 19.46
CA ARG A 39 -19.19 5.31 18.76
C ARG A 39 -18.94 4.79 17.34
N ALA A 40 -19.26 5.61 16.35
CA ALA A 40 -18.94 5.35 14.95
C ALA A 40 -17.55 5.91 14.58
N TYR A 41 -16.79 5.12 13.84
CA TYR A 41 -15.49 5.45 13.28
C TYR A 41 -15.58 5.40 11.76
N PRO A 42 -15.67 6.56 11.08
CA PRO A 42 -15.77 6.60 9.63
C PRO A 42 -14.51 6.09 8.94
N ALA A 43 -14.65 5.68 7.68
CA ALA A 43 -13.53 5.28 6.84
C ALA A 43 -12.46 6.38 6.74
N LEU A 44 -11.20 5.97 6.60
CA LEU A 44 -10.08 6.87 6.33
C LEU A 44 -10.25 7.56 4.97
N TRP A 45 -10.70 6.82 3.96
CA TRP A 45 -11.08 7.32 2.64
C TRP A 45 -12.02 6.35 1.92
N HIS A 46 -12.56 6.78 0.77
CA HIS A 46 -13.36 5.94 -0.12
C HIS A 46 -12.44 5.21 -1.12
N PRO A 47 -12.55 3.88 -1.25
CA PRO A 47 -11.74 3.10 -2.19
C PRO A 47 -11.87 3.53 -3.65
N GLU A 48 -10.84 3.26 -4.44
CA GLU A 48 -10.77 3.55 -5.88
C GLU A 48 -11.77 2.73 -6.69
N VAL A 49 -12.04 1.51 -6.22
CA VAL A 49 -13.00 0.58 -6.84
C VAL A 49 -14.24 0.46 -5.97
N THR A 50 -15.39 0.79 -6.54
CA THR A 50 -16.71 0.55 -5.94
C THR A 50 -17.55 -0.25 -6.91
N LEU A 51 -17.99 -1.44 -6.48
CA LEU A 51 -18.91 -2.29 -7.21
C LEU A 51 -20.23 -2.39 -6.42
N ASP A 52 -21.35 -2.54 -7.14
CA ASP A 52 -22.70 -2.60 -6.55
C ASP A 52 -23.04 -3.98 -5.98
N ASP A 53 -22.06 -4.69 -5.42
CA ASP A 53 -22.19 -6.04 -4.85
C ASP A 53 -22.04 -6.07 -3.31
N GLY A 54 -21.74 -4.92 -2.69
CA GLY A 54 -21.51 -4.79 -1.26
C GLY A 54 -20.15 -5.32 -0.78
N SER A 55 -19.29 -5.79 -1.69
CA SER A 55 -17.93 -6.22 -1.39
C SER A 55 -16.98 -5.03 -1.35
N LEU A 56 -15.82 -5.22 -0.72
CA LEU A 56 -14.77 -4.20 -0.66
C LEU A 56 -13.69 -4.58 -1.66
N TYR A 57 -13.42 -3.68 -2.58
CA TYR A 57 -12.33 -3.79 -3.53
C TYR A 57 -11.39 -2.61 -3.35
N LEU A 58 -10.10 -2.88 -3.58
CA LEU A 58 -9.04 -1.90 -3.50
C LEU A 58 -8.40 -1.77 -4.87
N GLY A 59 -8.08 -0.53 -5.26
CA GLY A 59 -7.18 -0.26 -6.36
C GLY A 59 -5.71 -0.24 -5.92
N PHE A 60 -4.79 -0.10 -6.87
CA PHE A 60 -3.38 0.01 -6.57
C PHE A 60 -3.04 1.28 -5.78
N ARG A 61 -3.75 2.39 -6.02
CA ARG A 61 -3.55 3.60 -5.20
C ARG A 61 -4.00 3.39 -3.75
N ASP A 62 -5.06 2.62 -3.53
CA ASP A 62 -5.48 2.24 -2.16
C ASP A 62 -4.39 1.44 -1.45
N LEU A 63 -3.76 0.47 -2.12
CA LEU A 63 -2.65 -0.30 -1.55
C LEU A 63 -1.51 0.63 -1.10
N MET A 64 -1.11 1.57 -1.95
CA MET A 64 -0.02 2.49 -1.65
C MET A 64 -0.38 3.46 -0.52
N GLU A 65 -1.62 3.94 -0.51
CA GLU A 65 -2.14 4.81 0.55
C GLU A 65 -2.19 4.09 1.90
N ILE A 66 -2.61 2.80 1.92
CA ILE A 66 -2.61 1.96 3.13
C ILE A 66 -1.20 1.80 3.69
N ARG A 67 -0.18 1.59 2.84
CA ARG A 67 1.22 1.44 3.32
C ARG A 67 1.67 2.64 4.13
N VAL A 68 1.34 3.84 3.66
CA VAL A 68 1.69 5.09 4.36
C VAL A 68 0.83 5.26 5.60
N ALA A 69 -0.48 5.00 5.52
CA ALA A 69 -1.38 5.09 6.66
C ALA A 69 -1.00 4.12 7.80
N ASP A 70 -0.66 2.87 7.47
CA ASP A 70 -0.23 1.86 8.45
C ASP A 70 1.08 2.26 9.13
N LYS A 71 2.05 2.78 8.37
CA LYS A 71 3.30 3.29 8.95
C LYS A 71 3.05 4.43 9.93
N LEU A 72 2.20 5.41 9.57
CA LEU A 72 1.84 6.52 10.44
C LEU A 72 1.12 6.02 11.72
N ILE A 73 0.20 5.07 11.58
CA ILE A 73 -0.52 4.50 12.72
C ILE A 73 0.42 3.70 13.62
N GLY A 74 1.33 2.92 13.05
CA GLY A 74 2.36 2.18 13.80
C GLY A 74 3.35 3.07 14.54
N MET A 75 3.41 4.36 14.21
CA MET A 75 4.21 5.37 14.92
C MET A 75 3.46 6.04 16.07
N GLY A 76 2.19 5.70 16.30
CA GLY A 76 1.38 6.25 17.38
C GLY A 76 0.27 7.20 16.94
N LEU A 77 0.17 7.55 15.64
CA LEU A 77 -0.97 8.33 15.18
C LEU A 77 -2.26 7.52 15.27
N SER A 78 -3.30 8.11 15.85
CA SER A 78 -4.63 7.50 15.78
C SER A 78 -5.16 7.50 14.33
N ALA A 79 -5.97 6.49 13.99
CA ALA A 79 -6.64 6.42 12.69
C ALA A 79 -7.48 7.69 12.40
N GLN A 80 -8.05 8.31 13.43
CA GLN A 80 -8.76 9.58 13.31
C GLN A 80 -7.83 10.72 12.85
N LYS A 81 -6.61 10.80 13.40
CA LYS A 81 -5.61 11.79 13.00
C LYS A 81 -5.11 11.56 11.58
N VAL A 82 -4.89 10.31 11.19
CA VAL A 82 -4.57 9.97 9.81
C VAL A 82 -5.69 10.40 8.86
N ARG A 83 -6.96 10.15 9.20
CA ARG A 83 -8.10 10.62 8.40
C ARG A 83 -8.13 12.15 8.22
N VAL A 84 -7.89 12.90 9.31
CA VAL A 84 -7.80 14.37 9.24
C VAL A 84 -6.62 14.82 8.36
N ALA A 85 -5.48 14.15 8.45
CA ALA A 85 -4.32 14.40 7.60
C ALA A 85 -4.63 14.17 6.12
N ILE A 86 -5.31 13.08 5.78
CA ILE A 86 -5.75 12.79 4.41
C ILE A 86 -6.67 13.92 3.91
N GLN A 87 -7.66 14.33 4.69
CA GLN A 87 -8.61 15.38 4.29
C GLN A 87 -7.92 16.74 4.07
N LYS A 88 -7.00 17.12 4.95
CA LYS A 88 -6.21 18.34 4.79
C LYS A 88 -5.27 18.24 3.58
N ALA A 89 -4.60 17.10 3.41
CA ALA A 89 -3.71 16.87 2.28
C ALA A 89 -4.47 16.90 0.95
N ARG A 90 -5.66 16.29 0.86
CA ARG A 90 -6.57 16.41 -0.31
C ARG A 90 -6.84 17.87 -0.67
N THR A 91 -7.17 18.68 0.34
CA THR A 91 -7.50 20.10 0.16
C THR A 91 -6.30 20.92 -0.32
N VAL A 92 -5.12 20.67 0.26
CA VAL A 92 -3.89 21.44 -0.03
C VAL A 92 -3.23 20.98 -1.34
N MET A 93 -3.28 19.69 -1.63
CA MET A 93 -2.57 19.06 -2.75
C MET A 93 -3.43 18.90 -3.99
N GLY A 94 -4.76 18.87 -3.86
CA GLY A 94 -5.68 18.57 -4.96
C GLY A 94 -5.70 17.09 -5.36
N GLU A 95 -5.16 16.22 -4.51
CA GLU A 95 -4.96 14.79 -4.80
C GLU A 95 -6.00 13.92 -4.10
N ILE A 96 -6.58 12.93 -4.80
CA ILE A 96 -7.56 12.01 -4.18
C ILE A 96 -6.87 11.05 -3.20
N TYR A 97 -5.68 10.56 -3.52
CA TYR A 97 -4.87 9.69 -2.66
C TYR A 97 -3.53 10.38 -2.38
N PRO A 98 -3.52 11.35 -1.43
CA PRO A 98 -2.36 12.20 -1.24
C PRO A 98 -1.18 11.49 -0.58
N LEU A 99 -1.38 10.56 0.37
CA LEU A 99 -0.30 10.04 1.23
C LEU A 99 0.81 9.35 0.44
N SER A 100 0.44 8.71 -0.67
CA SER A 100 1.34 7.94 -1.54
C SER A 100 2.02 8.76 -2.65
N THR A 101 1.83 10.09 -2.69
CA THR A 101 2.40 10.96 -3.74
C THR A 101 3.77 11.51 -3.39
N GLU A 102 4.55 11.88 -4.42
CA GLU A 102 5.81 12.62 -4.26
C GLU A 102 5.61 13.90 -3.41
N ARG A 103 4.52 14.62 -3.68
CA ARG A 103 4.20 15.86 -2.99
C ARG A 103 3.96 15.67 -1.50
N PHE A 104 3.40 14.53 -1.10
CA PHE A 104 3.26 14.23 0.33
C PHE A 104 4.61 13.95 1.00
N GLN A 105 5.59 13.40 0.27
CA GLN A 105 6.94 13.25 0.80
C GLN A 105 7.60 14.59 1.13
N THR A 106 7.38 15.61 0.28
CA THR A 106 7.99 16.93 0.46
C THR A 106 7.20 17.79 1.46
N ASP A 107 5.88 17.80 1.33
CA ASP A 107 5.01 18.78 2.00
C ASP A 107 4.22 18.18 3.16
N GLY A 108 4.20 16.85 3.32
CA GLY A 108 3.35 16.13 4.28
C GLY A 108 3.61 16.53 5.73
N ARG A 109 4.85 16.85 6.10
CA ARG A 109 5.17 17.39 7.43
C ARG A 109 4.37 18.64 7.74
N SER A 110 4.23 19.56 6.78
CA SER A 110 3.50 20.80 7.00
C SER A 110 2.02 20.56 7.33
N ILE A 111 1.43 19.48 6.79
CA ILE A 111 0.06 19.06 7.12
C ILE A 111 -0.03 18.65 8.58
N PHE A 112 0.92 17.85 9.08
CA PHE A 112 0.93 17.43 10.48
C PHE A 112 1.20 18.58 11.45
N LEU A 113 2.07 19.53 11.10
CA LEU A 113 2.30 20.73 11.92
C LEU A 113 1.03 21.58 12.04
N ARG A 114 0.24 21.71 10.96
CA ARG A 114 -1.07 22.39 11.01
C ARG A 114 -2.07 21.64 11.91
N ILE A 115 -2.08 20.31 11.85
CA ILE A 115 -2.93 19.48 12.73
C ILE A 115 -2.54 19.67 14.20
N ALA A 116 -1.24 19.72 14.51
CA ALA A 116 -0.77 19.96 15.87
C ALA A 116 -1.14 21.37 16.37
N ALA A 117 -1.03 22.39 15.52
CA ALA A 117 -1.40 23.76 15.87
C ALA A 117 -2.90 23.91 16.23
N GLU A 118 -3.76 23.11 15.60
CA GLU A 118 -5.20 23.08 15.84
C GLU A 118 -5.61 22.08 16.93
N GLU A 119 -4.67 21.30 17.49
CA GLU A 119 -4.97 20.28 18.50
C GLU A 119 -5.23 20.92 19.87
N PRO A 120 -6.45 20.82 20.45
CA PRO A 120 -6.74 21.38 21.77
C PRO A 120 -6.02 20.67 22.93
N GLU A 121 -5.80 19.36 22.85
CA GLU A 121 -5.19 18.57 23.91
C GLU A 121 -3.67 18.74 23.93
N ALA A 122 -3.12 19.32 25.00
CA ALA A 122 -1.69 19.64 25.09
C ALA A 122 -0.78 18.42 24.92
N GLY A 123 -1.15 17.27 25.49
CA GLY A 123 -0.38 16.02 25.36
C GLY A 123 -0.33 15.49 23.93
N GLU A 124 -1.47 15.46 23.24
CA GLU A 124 -1.55 15.05 21.83
C GLU A 124 -0.83 16.03 20.90
N ARG A 125 -0.92 17.33 21.18
CA ARG A 125 -0.17 18.37 20.47
C ARG A 125 1.33 18.12 20.58
N GLU A 126 1.83 17.92 21.80
CA GLU A 126 3.25 17.65 22.06
C GLU A 126 3.69 16.34 21.38
N HIS A 127 2.87 15.30 21.43
CA HIS A 127 3.13 14.05 20.74
C HIS A 127 3.29 14.24 19.22
N LEU A 128 2.35 14.95 18.57
CA LEU A 128 2.43 15.24 17.13
C LEU A 128 3.65 16.10 16.77
N LEU A 129 3.97 17.11 17.57
CA LEU A 129 5.16 17.93 17.38
C LEU A 129 6.44 17.10 17.52
N ASN A 130 6.50 16.19 18.48
CA ASN A 130 7.64 15.30 18.68
C ASN A 130 7.79 14.27 17.57
N LEU A 131 6.69 13.67 17.09
CA LEU A 131 6.70 12.73 15.97
C LEU A 131 7.23 13.36 14.68
N PHE A 132 7.03 14.66 14.50
CA PHE A 132 7.38 15.40 13.28
C PHE A 132 8.31 16.59 13.55
N ALA A 133 9.15 16.46 14.59
CA ALA A 133 9.98 17.54 15.14
C ALA A 133 10.82 18.23 14.06
N GLY A 134 11.43 17.47 13.14
CA GLY A 134 12.13 17.99 11.98
C GLY A 134 11.70 17.36 10.65
N GLN A 135 12.07 18.04 9.56
CA GLN A 135 11.77 17.62 8.19
C GLN A 135 12.59 16.39 7.79
N TYR A 136 13.78 16.23 8.37
CA TYR A 136 14.63 15.07 8.13
C TYR A 136 14.00 13.79 8.68
N GLU A 137 13.43 13.86 9.88
CA GLU A 137 12.74 12.77 10.56
C GLU A 137 11.51 12.32 9.77
N PHE A 138 10.69 13.27 9.31
CA PHE A 138 9.55 12.95 8.44
C PHE A 138 10.00 12.25 7.15
N LYS A 139 11.04 12.77 6.49
CA LYS A 139 11.56 12.17 5.27
C LYS A 139 12.07 10.76 5.52
N GLN A 140 12.81 10.52 6.61
CA GLN A 140 13.28 9.19 7.00
C GLN A 140 12.16 8.16 7.23
N ILE A 141 10.95 8.62 7.56
CA ILE A 141 9.79 7.75 7.76
C ILE A 141 9.17 7.34 6.42
N ILE A 142 8.97 8.30 5.53
CA ILE A 142 8.22 8.12 4.27
C ILE A 142 9.11 7.62 3.13
N GLU A 143 10.35 8.09 3.05
CA GLU A 143 11.31 7.76 1.98
C GLU A 143 11.56 6.26 1.83
N PRO A 144 11.67 5.43 2.89
CA PRO A 144 11.80 3.99 2.72
C PRO A 144 10.60 3.33 2.03
N LEU A 145 9.38 3.83 2.26
CA LEU A 145 8.18 3.32 1.61
C LEU A 145 8.20 3.66 0.11
N LEU A 146 8.52 4.91 -0.21
CA LEU A 146 8.50 5.42 -1.59
C LEU A 146 9.70 4.96 -2.42
N LYS A 147 10.85 4.65 -1.82
CA LYS A 147 12.04 4.12 -2.54
C LYS A 147 11.75 2.81 -3.30
N THR A 148 10.74 2.07 -2.83
CA THR A 148 10.26 0.84 -3.47
C THR A 148 9.16 1.07 -4.49
N VAL A 149 8.77 2.31 -4.76
CA VAL A 149 7.67 2.68 -5.66
C VAL A 149 8.25 3.50 -6.81
N ASP A 150 7.86 3.15 -8.03
CA ASP A 150 8.09 4.01 -9.19
C ASP A 150 6.89 4.95 -9.32
N LEU A 151 7.19 6.24 -9.47
CA LEU A 151 6.21 7.30 -9.65
C LEU A 151 6.10 7.66 -11.13
N ASP A 152 4.91 8.04 -11.59
CA ASP A 152 4.72 8.60 -12.91
C ASP A 152 5.14 10.08 -12.99
N ASP A 153 5.03 10.68 -14.18
CA ASP A 153 5.39 12.08 -14.43
C ASP A 153 4.58 13.10 -13.59
N LYS A 154 3.49 12.66 -12.95
CA LYS A 154 2.66 13.47 -12.05
C LYS A 154 2.98 13.24 -10.58
N GLY A 155 3.95 12.39 -10.27
CA GLY A 155 4.34 12.03 -8.91
C GLY A 155 3.35 11.06 -8.24
N HIS A 156 2.57 10.31 -9.03
CA HIS A 156 1.63 9.29 -8.53
C HIS A 156 2.26 7.89 -8.59
N PRO A 157 1.92 6.99 -7.66
CA PRO A 157 2.44 5.63 -7.69
C PRO A 157 1.99 4.90 -8.97
N ALA A 158 2.96 4.39 -9.72
CA ALA A 158 2.74 3.65 -10.97
C ALA A 158 3.09 2.17 -10.83
N GLN A 159 4.19 1.84 -10.15
CA GLN A 159 4.62 0.46 -9.92
C GLN A 159 5.25 0.30 -8.54
N TRP A 160 5.25 -0.91 -7.99
CA TRP A 160 5.78 -1.19 -6.66
C TRP A 160 6.63 -2.46 -6.63
N TRP A 161 7.77 -2.40 -5.94
CA TRP A 161 8.72 -3.48 -5.73
C TRP A 161 8.58 -4.02 -4.30
N PRO A 162 7.64 -4.96 -4.02
CA PRO A 162 7.25 -5.34 -2.67
C PRO A 162 8.37 -5.94 -1.82
N ASP A 163 9.34 -6.61 -2.44
CA ASP A 163 10.50 -7.18 -1.77
C ASP A 163 11.81 -6.49 -2.17
N GLY A 164 11.72 -5.25 -2.68
CA GLY A 164 12.84 -4.47 -3.17
C GLY A 164 13.31 -4.87 -4.57
N ARG A 165 13.98 -3.94 -5.26
CA ARG A 165 14.32 -4.05 -6.68
C ARG A 165 15.25 -5.23 -7.01
N LYS A 166 16.10 -5.65 -6.07
CA LYS A 166 17.04 -6.77 -6.25
C LYS A 166 16.32 -8.11 -6.47
N ASN A 167 15.13 -8.27 -5.91
CA ASN A 167 14.34 -9.49 -6.04
C ASN A 167 13.53 -9.53 -7.33
N GLN A 168 13.54 -8.46 -8.13
CA GLN A 168 12.88 -8.40 -9.45
C GLN A 168 11.41 -8.83 -9.43
N ILE A 169 10.72 -8.62 -8.31
CA ILE A 169 9.27 -8.83 -8.19
C ILE A 169 8.61 -7.48 -8.21
N LEU A 170 7.62 -7.36 -9.08
CA LEU A 170 6.97 -6.11 -9.41
C LEU A 170 5.46 -6.27 -9.27
N VAL A 171 4.83 -5.24 -8.75
CA VAL A 171 3.38 -5.05 -8.76
C VAL A 171 3.10 -3.87 -9.66
N ASP A 172 2.38 -4.13 -10.74
CA ASP A 172 2.03 -3.14 -11.77
C ASP A 172 0.53 -3.27 -12.07
N PRO A 173 -0.31 -2.28 -11.76
CA PRO A 173 -1.76 -2.38 -11.93
C PRO A 173 -2.20 -2.64 -13.37
N ARG A 174 -1.33 -2.36 -14.36
CA ARG A 174 -1.61 -2.53 -15.79
C ARG A 174 -1.22 -3.92 -16.31
N ARG A 175 -0.60 -4.76 -15.47
CA ARG A 175 -0.17 -6.12 -15.82
C ARG A 175 -0.70 -7.12 -14.80
N ALA A 176 -1.19 -8.26 -15.28
CA ALA A 176 -1.73 -9.32 -14.43
C ALA A 176 -2.71 -8.82 -13.35
N PHE A 177 -3.50 -7.77 -13.67
CA PHE A 177 -4.43 -7.11 -12.73
C PHE A 177 -3.79 -6.63 -11.42
N GLY A 178 -2.48 -6.33 -11.45
CA GLY A 178 -1.74 -5.90 -10.27
C GLY A 178 -1.28 -7.04 -9.37
N GLN A 179 -1.36 -8.31 -9.80
CA GLN A 179 -0.70 -9.39 -9.09
C GLN A 179 0.83 -9.20 -9.09
N PRO A 180 1.55 -9.69 -8.07
CA PRO A 180 3.00 -9.74 -8.12
C PRO A 180 3.48 -10.61 -9.29
N ILE A 181 4.40 -10.06 -10.07
CA ILE A 181 4.96 -10.69 -11.27
C ILE A 181 6.48 -10.70 -11.19
N ASP A 182 7.10 -11.64 -11.89
CA ASP A 182 8.50 -11.48 -12.28
C ASP A 182 8.60 -10.27 -13.24
N ALA A 183 9.49 -9.33 -12.92
CA ALA A 183 9.50 -8.02 -13.58
C ALA A 183 9.84 -8.06 -15.07
N GLU A 184 10.65 -9.04 -15.48
CA GLU A 184 11.12 -9.21 -16.86
C GLU A 184 10.08 -9.94 -17.72
N SER A 185 9.60 -11.10 -17.25
CA SER A 185 8.67 -11.95 -18.01
C SER A 185 7.20 -11.56 -17.85
N SER A 186 6.85 -10.78 -16.82
CA SER A 186 5.48 -10.49 -16.41
C SER A 186 4.64 -11.71 -16.01
N VAL A 187 5.27 -12.87 -15.80
CA VAL A 187 4.58 -14.07 -15.31
C VAL A 187 4.28 -13.90 -13.81
N PRO A 188 3.05 -14.17 -13.34
CA PRO A 188 2.72 -14.06 -11.92
C PRO A 188 3.59 -14.96 -11.04
N THR A 189 4.03 -14.44 -9.89
CA THR A 189 4.88 -15.19 -8.95
C THR A 189 4.19 -16.44 -8.42
N ALA A 190 2.87 -16.36 -8.16
CA ALA A 190 2.08 -17.52 -7.74
C ALA A 190 2.10 -18.66 -8.77
N ILE A 191 2.12 -18.34 -10.07
CA ILE A 191 2.17 -19.32 -11.15
C ILE A 191 3.56 -19.96 -11.23
N LEU A 192 4.62 -19.14 -11.17
CA LEU A 192 6.01 -19.63 -11.19
C LEU A 192 6.32 -20.47 -9.95
N ALA A 193 5.85 -20.07 -8.76
CA ALA A 193 6.04 -20.81 -7.52
C ALA A 193 5.33 -22.18 -7.60
N MET A 194 4.06 -22.20 -7.98
CA MET A 194 3.29 -23.44 -8.14
C MET A 194 3.95 -24.40 -9.15
N ALA A 195 4.41 -23.89 -10.30
CA ALA A 195 5.09 -24.71 -11.29
C ALA A 195 6.45 -25.22 -10.75
N GLY A 196 7.20 -24.38 -10.06
CA GLY A 196 8.49 -24.75 -9.45
C GLY A 196 8.35 -25.81 -8.36
N GLU A 197 7.28 -25.79 -7.58
CA GLU A 197 6.95 -26.81 -6.57
C GLU A 197 6.52 -28.14 -7.20
N ARG A 198 5.71 -28.08 -8.26
CA ARG A 198 5.15 -29.27 -8.91
C ARG A 198 6.15 -29.98 -9.82
N ASP A 199 6.81 -29.23 -10.69
CA ASP A 199 7.59 -29.75 -11.81
C ASP A 199 9.11 -29.58 -11.61
N GLY A 200 9.50 -28.81 -10.60
CA GLY A 200 10.88 -28.44 -10.33
C GLY A 200 11.33 -27.18 -11.08
N ILE A 201 12.30 -26.47 -10.49
CA ILE A 201 12.78 -25.15 -10.96
C ILE A 201 13.17 -25.14 -12.44
N GLN A 202 13.92 -26.15 -12.89
CA GLN A 202 14.44 -26.19 -14.26
C GLN A 202 13.33 -26.40 -15.30
N GLN A 203 12.35 -27.26 -15.00
CA GLN A 203 11.24 -27.52 -15.92
C GLN A 203 10.30 -26.32 -15.97
N ALA A 204 9.92 -25.76 -14.82
CA ALA A 204 9.10 -24.56 -14.74
C ALA A 204 9.74 -23.37 -15.48
N ALA A 205 11.05 -23.18 -15.36
CA ALA A 205 11.78 -22.14 -16.09
C ALA A 205 11.63 -22.28 -17.60
N ARG A 206 11.72 -23.52 -18.12
CA ARG A 206 11.53 -23.80 -19.56
C ARG A 206 10.09 -23.61 -20.00
N ASP A 207 9.13 -24.08 -19.22
CA ASP A 207 7.71 -24.05 -19.59
C ASP A 207 7.16 -22.62 -19.71
N TYR A 208 7.65 -21.71 -18.87
CA TYR A 208 7.24 -20.31 -18.85
C TYR A 208 8.20 -19.36 -19.57
N ASP A 209 9.26 -19.88 -20.21
CA ASP A 209 10.33 -19.10 -20.86
C ASP A 209 10.93 -18.03 -19.94
N VAL A 210 11.31 -18.44 -18.72
CA VAL A 210 11.92 -17.57 -17.70
C VAL A 210 13.25 -18.14 -17.20
N SER A 211 14.03 -17.32 -16.49
CA SER A 211 15.23 -17.82 -15.82
C SER A 211 14.89 -18.69 -14.61
N GLU A 212 15.74 -19.69 -14.31
CA GLU A 212 15.61 -20.43 -13.04
C GLU A 212 15.70 -19.51 -11.81
N ALA A 213 16.41 -18.39 -11.92
CA ALA A 213 16.46 -17.38 -10.86
C ALA A 213 15.09 -16.73 -10.62
N ALA A 214 14.31 -16.46 -11.67
CA ALA A 214 12.94 -15.94 -11.55
C ALA A 214 12.05 -16.93 -10.77
N VAL A 215 12.11 -18.21 -11.10
CA VAL A 215 11.36 -19.26 -10.37
C VAL A 215 11.76 -19.32 -8.90
N ARG A 216 13.08 -19.29 -8.60
CA ARG A 216 13.57 -19.26 -7.21
C ARG A 216 13.09 -18.04 -6.42
N ARG A 217 13.09 -16.85 -7.04
CA ARG A 217 12.60 -15.62 -6.41
C ARG A 217 11.10 -15.67 -6.16
N ALA A 218 10.33 -16.18 -7.13
CA ALA A 218 8.89 -16.38 -6.98
C ALA A 218 8.57 -17.33 -5.81
N LEU A 219 9.24 -18.49 -5.75
CA LEU A 219 9.11 -19.43 -4.62
C LEU A 219 9.40 -18.76 -3.27
N ALA A 220 10.52 -18.04 -3.17
CA ALA A 220 10.90 -17.36 -1.93
C ALA A 220 9.90 -16.27 -1.52
N PHE A 221 9.35 -15.54 -2.50
CA PHE A 221 8.38 -14.49 -2.26
C PHE A 221 7.03 -15.05 -1.80
N GLU A 222 6.48 -16.04 -2.49
CA GLU A 222 5.20 -16.66 -2.14
C GLU A 222 5.26 -17.35 -0.76
N ALA A 223 6.31 -18.13 -0.50
CA ALA A 223 6.54 -18.70 0.84
C ALA A 223 6.63 -17.61 1.92
N GLY A 224 7.25 -16.48 1.58
CA GLY A 224 7.31 -15.29 2.43
C GLY A 224 5.96 -14.61 2.65
N LEU A 225 4.99 -14.73 1.74
CA LEU A 225 3.62 -14.24 1.95
C LEU A 225 2.82 -15.16 2.88
N GLU A 226 3.01 -16.47 2.77
CA GLU A 226 2.31 -17.48 3.58
C GLU A 226 2.76 -17.47 5.05
N GLN A 227 4.07 -17.52 5.30
CA GLN A 227 4.63 -17.51 6.66
C GLN A 227 4.26 -16.24 7.44
N ARG A 228 4.06 -15.12 6.73
CA ARG A 228 3.70 -13.83 7.31
C ARG A 228 2.20 -13.65 7.54
N THR A 229 1.38 -14.57 7.05
CA THR A 229 -0.07 -14.61 7.32
C THR A 229 -0.39 -15.49 8.54
N ALA A 230 0.48 -16.44 8.88
CA ALA A 230 0.33 -17.37 10.00
C ALA A 230 0.93 -16.88 11.33
N ALA A 231 1.70 -15.78 11.30
CA ALA A 231 2.33 -15.13 12.47
C ALA A 231 1.54 -13.89 12.89
#